data_AF-A0A973RNL8-F1
#
_entry.id   AF-A0A973RNL8-F1
#
_cell.length_a   1.000
_cell.length_b   1.000
_cell.length_c   1.000
_cell.angle_alpha   90.00
_cell.angle_beta   90.00
_cell.angle_gamma   90.00
#
_symmetry.space_group_name_H-M   'P 1'
#
loop_
_entity.id
_entity.type
_entity.pdbx_description
1 polymer ?
#
loop_
_entity_poly.entity_id
_entity_poly.type
_entity_poly.pdbx_seq_one_letter_code
_entity_poly.pdbx_strand_id
1 'polypeptide(L)'
;MSDTNPPRLTGDPLLEFMVAGERRNRARRAGTAEADLPPYPSCPVCGQPVDTQGITAGTADADDRVVTNSPCGHQVGFNLGVTKQKVARVQEILDQEDGDTDTCRPVEVDGEPIRVRGSGELTPEGQEALTALVRAAQTKMQTDAPELIGDLQQRLRLAHKARRAKEHQLDGIRRALCDAGFMEEDDPYGHADLDEVIRQAGELVGPMLREVAAARKFAAEMRDFCSPHGVAADYADRLLEAMDRAKEGRA
;
A
#
# COMPACT_ATOMS: atom_id res chain seq x y z
N MET A 1 22.79 45.78 -3.85
CA MET A 1 21.63 44.92 -3.56
C MET A 1 22.22 43.69 -2.91
N SER A 2 21.98 43.49 -1.62
CA SER A 2 22.55 42.37 -0.88
C SER A 2 21.89 41.09 -1.38
N ASP A 3 22.67 40.18 -1.95
CA ASP A 3 22.25 38.80 -2.26
C ASP A 3 22.04 38.03 -0.96
N THR A 4 20.97 38.35 -0.23
CA THR A 4 20.55 37.56 0.92
C THR A 4 19.57 36.52 0.42
N ASN A 5 20.10 35.35 0.05
CA ASN A 5 19.27 34.18 -0.17
C ASN A 5 18.39 33.96 1.07
N PRO A 6 17.07 33.79 0.92
CA PRO A 6 16.19 33.56 2.04
C PRO A 6 16.60 32.28 2.77
N PRO A 7 16.45 32.23 4.11
CA PRO A 7 16.69 31.01 4.87
C PRO A 7 15.82 29.88 4.33
N ARG A 8 16.41 28.69 4.23
CA ARG A 8 15.73 27.50 3.68
C ARG A 8 15.18 26.62 4.80
N LEU A 9 13.90 26.27 4.72
CA LEU A 9 13.29 25.21 5.51
C LEU A 9 13.75 23.86 4.98
N THR A 10 14.27 23.02 5.87
CA THR A 10 14.65 21.64 5.60
C THR A 10 14.21 20.76 6.76
N GLY A 11 14.13 19.45 6.55
CA GLY A 11 13.89 18.49 7.64
C GLY A 11 12.53 18.68 8.33
N ASP A 12 12.56 18.78 9.67
CA ASP A 12 11.38 18.78 10.54
C ASP A 12 10.62 20.12 10.55
N PRO A 13 11.28 21.30 10.55
CA PRO A 13 10.58 22.57 10.38
C PRO A 13 9.70 22.62 9.13
N LEU A 14 10.20 22.11 7.99
CA LEU A 14 9.39 22.03 6.77
C LEU A 14 8.17 21.11 6.96
N LEU A 15 8.37 19.96 7.62
CA LEU A 15 7.29 19.00 7.90
C LEU A 15 6.21 19.62 8.80
N GLU A 16 6.60 20.28 9.89
CA GLU A 16 5.68 20.98 10.80
C GLU A 16 4.85 22.04 10.06
N PHE A 17 5.50 22.84 9.21
CA PHE A 17 4.82 23.83 8.37
C PHE A 17 3.81 23.19 7.41
N MET A 18 4.20 22.09 6.74
CA MET A 18 3.30 21.37 5.83
C MET A 18 2.11 20.74 6.56
N VAL A 19 2.33 20.12 7.72
CA VAL A 19 1.26 19.54 8.55
C VAL A 19 0.29 20.63 9.01
N ALA A 20 0.78 21.77 9.51
CA ALA A 20 -0.08 22.88 9.92
C ALA A 20 -0.92 23.44 8.75
N GLY A 21 -0.31 23.57 7.56
CA GLY A 21 -1.01 23.99 6.35
C GLY A 21 -2.16 23.05 5.97
N GLU A 22 -1.91 21.74 5.98
CA GLU A 22 -2.95 20.74 5.70
C GLU A 22 -4.05 20.70 6.77
N ARG A 23 -3.72 20.83 8.06
CA ARG A 23 -4.72 20.95 9.13
C ARG A 23 -5.64 22.14 8.90
N ARG A 24 -5.11 23.31 8.54
CA ARG A 24 -5.92 24.49 8.20
C ARG A 24 -6.79 24.24 6.97
N ASN A 25 -6.25 23.59 5.92
CA ASN A 25 -7.03 23.24 4.73
C ASN A 25 -8.22 22.32 5.07
N ARG A 26 -8.01 21.31 5.92
CA ARG A 26 -9.07 20.41 6.40
C ARG A 26 -10.12 21.15 7.22
N ALA A 27 -9.70 21.96 8.19
CA ALA A 27 -10.60 22.76 9.01
C ALA A 27 -11.44 23.74 8.15
N ARG A 28 -10.84 24.40 7.16
CA ARG A 28 -11.59 25.22 6.19
C ARG A 28 -12.62 24.43 5.40
N ARG A 29 -12.28 23.21 4.94
CA ARG A 29 -13.24 22.33 4.25
C ARG A 29 -14.38 21.87 5.16
N ALA A 30 -14.11 21.72 6.46
CA ALA A 30 -15.12 21.43 7.47
C ALA A 30 -15.97 22.65 7.87
N GLY A 31 -15.69 23.84 7.31
CA GLY A 31 -16.44 25.07 7.59
C GLY A 31 -16.00 25.79 8.87
N THR A 32 -14.82 25.47 9.43
CA THR A 32 -14.26 26.17 10.59
C THR A 32 -13.99 27.64 10.26
N ALA A 33 -14.38 28.55 11.15
CA ALA A 33 -14.12 29.98 11.00
C ALA A 33 -12.62 30.29 11.05
N GLU A 34 -12.16 31.33 10.35
CA GLU A 34 -10.73 31.67 10.23
C GLU A 34 -10.05 31.91 11.60
N ALA A 35 -10.80 32.45 12.57
CA ALA A 35 -10.33 32.70 13.94
C ALA A 35 -10.05 31.41 14.74
N ASP A 36 -10.68 30.29 14.37
CA ASP A 36 -10.57 29.00 15.05
C ASP A 36 -9.63 28.03 14.32
N LEU A 37 -8.99 28.47 13.23
CA LEU A 37 -8.07 27.62 12.48
C LEU A 37 -6.78 27.40 13.29
N PRO A 38 -6.20 26.19 13.24
CA PRO A 38 -4.95 25.90 13.94
C PRO A 38 -3.84 26.85 13.49
N PRO A 39 -3.07 27.45 14.41
CA PRO A 39 -2.03 28.40 14.06
C PRO A 39 -0.90 27.71 13.27
N TYR A 40 -0.22 28.47 12.42
CA TYR A 40 1.04 28.01 11.84
C TYR A 40 2.15 28.01 12.90
N PRO A 41 3.23 27.22 12.73
CA PRO A 41 4.45 27.37 13.51
C PRO A 41 4.99 28.81 13.41
N SER A 42 5.64 29.27 14.48
CA SER A 42 6.31 30.57 14.50
C SER A 42 7.32 30.70 13.36
N CYS A 43 7.51 31.92 12.88
CA CYS A 43 8.44 32.22 11.80
C CYS A 43 9.85 31.73 12.18
N PRO A 44 10.52 30.92 11.34
CA PRO A 44 11.84 30.36 11.67
C PRO A 44 12.95 31.42 11.70
N VAL A 45 12.68 32.63 11.17
CA VAL A 45 13.66 33.73 11.09
C VAL A 45 13.62 34.60 12.33
N CYS A 46 12.43 34.92 12.83
CA CYS A 46 12.26 35.90 13.93
C CYS A 46 11.41 35.42 15.10
N GLY A 47 10.88 34.19 15.06
CA GLY A 47 10.05 33.61 16.11
C GLY A 47 8.65 34.21 16.26
N GLN A 48 8.30 35.21 15.45
CA GLN A 48 6.96 35.83 15.48
C GLN A 48 5.88 34.82 15.07
N PRO A 49 4.68 34.88 15.66
CA PRO A 49 3.56 34.03 15.25
C PRO A 49 3.23 34.29 13.77
N VAL A 50 2.81 33.24 13.07
CA VAL A 50 2.43 33.31 11.65
C VAL A 50 0.92 33.20 11.55
N ASP A 51 0.26 34.32 11.26
CA ASP A 51 -1.21 34.38 11.18
C ASP A 51 -1.71 33.81 9.85
N THR A 52 -0.99 34.15 8.78
CA THR A 52 -1.30 33.71 7.42
C THR A 52 -0.02 33.47 6.63
N GLN A 53 -0.09 32.52 5.70
CA GLN A 53 0.98 32.29 4.73
C GLN A 53 0.46 32.62 3.34
N GLY A 54 1.18 33.53 2.67
CA GLY A 54 1.03 33.74 1.25
C GLY A 54 2.09 32.92 0.52
N ILE A 55 1.67 31.98 -0.34
CA ILE A 55 2.57 31.45 -1.36
C ILE A 55 2.71 32.52 -2.43
N THR A 56 3.68 33.40 -2.25
CA THR A 56 4.19 34.20 -3.36
C THR A 56 4.93 33.23 -4.26
N ALA A 57 4.39 32.95 -5.45
CA ALA A 57 5.06 32.18 -6.48
C ALA A 57 6.24 33.00 -7.06
N GLY A 58 7.24 33.31 -6.23
CA GLY A 58 8.54 33.80 -6.64
C GLY A 58 9.42 32.58 -6.84
N THR A 59 9.65 32.21 -8.10
CA THR A 59 10.64 31.19 -8.47
C THR A 59 12.02 31.79 -8.28
N ALA A 60 12.72 31.43 -7.19
CA ALA A 60 14.16 31.64 -7.11
C ALA A 60 14.90 30.69 -8.07
N ASP A 61 14.34 29.49 -8.29
CA ASP A 61 14.77 28.46 -9.23
C ASP A 61 13.56 27.53 -9.56
N ALA A 62 13.67 26.63 -10.54
CA ALA A 62 12.62 25.68 -10.94
C ALA A 62 12.17 24.76 -9.78
N ASP A 63 13.11 24.42 -8.89
CA ASP A 63 12.90 23.53 -7.76
C ASP A 63 12.71 24.24 -6.41
N ASP A 64 12.86 25.57 -6.37
CA ASP A 64 12.75 26.35 -5.15
C ASP A 64 11.43 27.13 -5.10
N ARG A 65 10.78 27.05 -3.94
CA ARG A 65 9.57 27.80 -3.61
C ARG A 65 9.84 28.70 -2.43
N VAL A 66 9.21 29.86 -2.40
CA VAL A 66 9.34 30.84 -1.32
C VAL A 66 7.96 31.06 -0.68
N VAL A 67 7.88 30.93 0.64
CA VAL A 67 6.72 31.35 1.43
C VAL A 67 7.05 32.68 2.09
N THR A 68 6.10 33.61 2.06
CA THR A 68 6.20 34.83 2.85
C THR A 68 5.34 34.68 4.10
N ASN A 69 5.98 34.78 5.27
CA ASN A 69 5.31 34.69 6.57
C ASN A 69 4.73 36.05 6.97
N SER A 70 3.42 36.12 7.17
CA SER A 70 2.74 37.29 7.73
C SER A 70 2.59 37.14 9.26
N PRO A 71 2.81 38.19 10.07
CA PRO A 71 2.98 39.59 9.68
C PRO A 71 4.43 40.03 9.43
N CYS A 72 5.42 39.21 9.79
CA CYS A 72 6.83 39.64 9.80
C CYS A 72 7.46 39.90 8.41
N GLY A 73 6.82 39.45 7.32
CA GLY A 73 7.29 39.65 5.95
C GLY A 73 8.52 38.84 5.57
N HIS A 74 9.05 37.98 6.46
CA HIS A 74 10.20 37.15 6.16
C HIS A 74 9.87 36.12 5.08
N GLN A 75 10.74 36.08 4.07
CA GLN A 75 10.72 35.08 3.02
C GLN A 75 11.51 33.86 3.45
N VAL A 76 10.93 32.69 3.23
CA VAL A 76 11.53 31.42 3.60
C VAL A 76 11.44 30.47 2.40
N GLY A 77 12.61 30.01 1.94
CA GLY A 77 12.71 29.10 0.81
C GLY A 77 12.48 27.64 1.23
N PHE A 78 12.00 26.79 0.32
CA PHE A 78 12.01 25.35 0.50
C PHE A 78 12.18 24.65 -0.85
N ASN A 79 12.80 23.46 -0.81
CA ASN A 79 13.07 22.68 -2.01
C ASN A 79 11.91 21.71 -2.32
N LEU A 80 11.44 21.71 -3.56
CA LEU A 80 10.32 20.89 -4.02
C LEU A 80 10.58 19.38 -3.91
N GLY A 81 11.83 18.94 -4.14
CA GLY A 81 12.23 17.54 -3.97
C GLY A 81 12.06 17.06 -2.53
N VAL A 82 12.46 17.90 -1.57
CA VAL A 82 12.28 17.61 -0.13
C VAL A 82 10.80 17.62 0.25
N THR A 83 10.01 18.56 -0.29
CA THR A 83 8.55 18.58 -0.10
C THR A 83 7.92 17.26 -0.56
N LYS A 84 8.25 16.78 -1.77
CA LYS A 84 7.73 15.51 -2.31
C LYS A 84 8.03 14.32 -1.38
N GLN A 85 9.23 14.26 -0.80
CA GLN A 85 9.59 13.22 0.16
C GLN A 85 8.77 13.31 1.46
N LYS A 86 8.40 14.53 1.88
CA LYS A 86 7.65 14.77 3.12
C LYS A 86 6.13 14.60 2.97
N VAL A 87 5.56 14.69 1.76
CA VAL A 87 4.10 14.55 1.54
C VAL A 87 3.55 13.25 2.13
N ALA A 88 4.21 12.11 1.89
CA ALA A 88 3.78 10.83 2.44
C ALA A 88 3.76 10.84 3.98
N ARG A 89 4.75 11.48 4.61
CA ARG A 89 4.84 11.61 6.06
C ARG A 89 3.80 12.57 6.63
N VAL A 90 3.47 13.66 5.92
CA VAL A 90 2.37 14.56 6.31
C VAL A 90 1.06 13.79 6.34
N GLN A 91 0.78 13.01 5.29
CA GLN A 91 -0.44 12.22 5.22
C GLN A 91 -0.50 11.19 6.35
N GLU A 92 0.60 10.49 6.64
CA GLU A 92 0.67 9.53 7.74
C GLU A 92 0.39 10.18 9.11
N ILE A 93 0.97 11.35 9.40
CA ILE A 93 0.71 12.10 10.63
C ILE A 93 -0.77 12.44 10.73
N LEU A 94 -1.35 12.95 9.64
CA LEU A 94 -2.75 13.33 9.62
C LEU A 94 -3.69 12.12 9.73
N ASP A 95 -3.33 10.99 9.12
CA ASP A 95 -4.09 9.74 9.22
C ASP A 95 -4.02 9.15 10.64
N GLN A 96 -2.89 9.32 11.34
CA GLN A 96 -2.77 8.97 12.75
C GLN A 96 -3.63 9.88 13.64
N GLU A 97 -3.71 11.18 13.34
CA GLU A 97 -4.59 12.12 14.04
C GLU A 97 -6.07 11.83 13.79
N ASP A 98 -6.41 11.46 12.54
CA ASP A 98 -7.75 10.99 12.18
C ASP A 98 -8.03 9.57 12.70
N GLY A 99 -7.01 8.86 13.19
CA GLY A 99 -7.02 7.46 13.57
C GLY A 99 -8.02 7.09 14.67
N ASP A 100 -8.67 8.08 15.28
CA ASP A 100 -9.76 7.90 16.24
C ASP A 100 -11.17 8.08 15.66
N THR A 101 -11.34 8.44 14.38
CA THR A 101 -12.62 9.03 13.91
C THR A 101 -13.45 8.24 12.91
N ASP A 102 -12.98 7.14 12.32
CA ASP A 102 -13.85 6.45 11.35
C ASP A 102 -13.51 4.98 11.07
N THR A 103 -13.32 4.20 12.13
CA THR A 103 -13.16 2.76 11.97
C THR A 103 -14.52 2.11 11.72
N CYS A 104 -14.57 1.20 10.75
CA CYS A 104 -15.70 0.32 10.54
C CYS A 104 -15.83 -0.63 11.73
N ARG A 105 -16.68 -0.29 12.70
CA ARG A 105 -16.94 -1.11 13.89
C ARG A 105 -18.01 -2.16 13.61
N PRO A 106 -17.89 -3.38 14.14
CA PRO A 106 -18.97 -4.36 14.08
C PRO A 106 -20.11 -3.93 15.01
N VAL A 107 -21.33 -3.95 14.51
CA VAL A 107 -22.57 -3.79 15.28
C VAL A 107 -23.42 -5.01 15.00
N GLU A 108 -23.80 -5.73 16.06
CA GLU A 108 -24.69 -6.88 15.96
C GLU A 108 -26.11 -6.42 15.62
N VAL A 109 -26.63 -6.91 14.49
CA VAL A 109 -28.00 -6.72 14.06
C VAL A 109 -28.58 -8.11 13.78
N ASP A 110 -29.55 -8.53 14.59
CA ASP A 110 -30.17 -9.86 14.49
C ASP A 110 -29.18 -11.05 14.55
N GLY A 111 -28.06 -10.87 15.26
CA GLY A 111 -27.01 -11.88 15.43
C GLY A 111 -26.01 -11.94 14.26
N GLU A 112 -26.08 -11.00 13.31
CA GLU A 112 -25.07 -10.81 12.28
C GLU A 112 -24.27 -9.52 12.53
N PRO A 113 -22.92 -9.58 12.52
CA PRO A 113 -22.10 -8.39 12.69
C PRO A 113 -22.09 -7.56 11.39
N ILE A 114 -22.64 -6.36 11.45
CA ILE A 114 -22.62 -5.38 10.36
C ILE A 114 -21.57 -4.33 10.66
N ARG A 115 -20.74 -4.00 9.66
CA ARG A 115 -19.74 -2.95 9.80
C ARG A 115 -20.34 -1.58 9.58
N VAL A 116 -20.35 -0.76 10.61
CA VAL A 116 -20.85 0.62 10.58
C VAL A 116 -19.68 1.58 10.69
N ARG A 117 -19.68 2.56 9.81
CA ARG A 117 -18.67 3.62 9.76
C ARG A 117 -19.07 4.74 10.73
N GLY A 118 -18.18 5.08 11.66
CA GLY A 118 -18.36 6.18 12.61
C GLY A 118 -17.61 5.96 13.93
N SER A 119 -17.50 7.03 14.74
CA SER A 119 -16.94 7.00 16.09
C SER A 119 -18.02 6.91 17.19
N GLY A 120 -17.63 6.58 18.42
CA GLY A 120 -18.51 6.52 19.61
C GLY A 120 -19.43 5.30 19.72
N GLU A 121 -19.96 4.99 20.89
CA GLU A 121 -21.01 3.96 21.02
C GLU A 121 -22.33 4.46 20.41
N LEU A 122 -23.10 3.59 19.75
CA LEU A 122 -24.46 3.93 19.34
C LEU A 122 -25.30 4.07 20.61
N THR A 123 -26.11 5.12 20.71
CA THR A 123 -27.15 5.15 21.74
C THR A 123 -28.13 4.00 21.49
N PRO A 124 -28.87 3.54 22.51
CA PRO A 124 -29.88 2.51 22.33
C PRO A 124 -30.87 2.83 21.21
N GLU A 125 -31.30 4.09 21.10
CA GLU A 125 -32.18 4.56 20.02
C GLU A 125 -31.48 4.51 18.66
N GLY A 126 -30.19 4.86 18.60
CA GLY A 126 -29.39 4.74 17.38
C GLY A 126 -29.22 3.29 16.93
N GLN A 127 -29.05 2.36 17.86
CA GLN A 127 -28.94 0.94 17.57
C GLN A 127 -30.28 0.35 17.09
N GLU A 128 -31.39 0.75 17.68
CA GLU A 128 -32.73 0.37 17.24
C GLU A 128 -33.05 0.91 15.84
N ALA A 129 -32.74 2.19 15.59
CA ALA A 129 -32.93 2.81 14.28
C ALA A 129 -32.08 2.15 13.19
N LEU A 130 -30.81 1.84 13.50
CA LEU A 130 -29.94 1.09 12.59
C LEU A 130 -30.49 -0.30 12.29
N THR A 131 -30.94 -1.01 13.33
CA THR A 131 -31.55 -2.35 13.18
C THR A 131 -32.77 -2.31 12.27
N ALA A 132 -33.68 -1.34 12.48
CA ALA A 132 -34.86 -1.15 11.64
C ALA A 132 -34.48 -0.84 10.18
N LEU A 133 -33.47 0.00 9.97
CA LEU A 133 -32.99 0.37 8.64
C LEU A 133 -32.37 -0.82 7.90
N VAL A 134 -31.56 -1.63 8.58
CA VAL A 134 -30.97 -2.85 8.02
C VAL A 134 -32.07 -3.84 7.62
N ARG A 135 -33.06 -4.08 8.49
CA ARG A 135 -34.20 -4.97 8.19
C ARG A 135 -35.00 -4.49 6.98
N ALA A 136 -35.25 -3.18 6.88
CA ALA A 136 -35.93 -2.60 5.73
C ALA A 136 -35.11 -2.76 4.43
N ALA A 137 -33.79 -2.55 4.50
CA ALA A 137 -32.89 -2.74 3.36
C ALA A 137 -32.82 -4.22 2.91
N GLN A 138 -32.73 -5.16 3.86
CA GLN A 138 -32.76 -6.59 3.57
C GLN A 138 -34.09 -7.02 2.93
N THR A 139 -35.22 -6.56 3.47
CA THR A 139 -36.56 -6.83 2.92
C THR A 139 -36.68 -6.30 1.50
N LYS A 140 -36.20 -5.07 1.26
CA LYS A 140 -36.21 -4.45 -0.06
C LYS A 140 -35.32 -5.23 -1.04
N MET A 141 -34.11 -5.61 -0.63
CA MET A 141 -33.20 -6.39 -1.48
C MET A 141 -33.79 -7.76 -1.86
N GLN A 142 -34.46 -8.43 -0.91
CA GLN A 142 -35.14 -9.70 -1.16
C GLN A 142 -36.32 -9.56 -2.13
N THR A 143 -37.04 -8.43 -2.07
CA THR A 143 -38.21 -8.18 -2.90
C THR A 143 -37.83 -7.74 -4.31
N ASP A 144 -36.89 -6.80 -4.42
CA ASP A 144 -36.56 -6.14 -5.68
C ASP A 144 -35.59 -6.96 -6.55
N ALA A 145 -34.77 -7.81 -5.94
CA ALA A 145 -33.71 -8.53 -6.65
C ALA A 145 -33.39 -9.92 -6.06
N PRO A 146 -34.35 -10.86 -6.05
CA PRO A 146 -34.12 -12.21 -5.52
C PRO A 146 -33.00 -12.96 -6.28
N GLU A 147 -32.86 -12.71 -7.58
CA GLU A 147 -31.79 -13.29 -8.41
C GLU A 147 -30.39 -12.80 -8.00
N LEU A 148 -30.27 -11.53 -7.61
CA LEU A 148 -29.00 -10.95 -7.15
C LEU A 148 -28.53 -11.64 -5.85
N ILE A 149 -29.45 -12.00 -4.95
CA ILE A 149 -29.11 -12.70 -3.71
C ILE A 149 -28.55 -14.10 -4.02
N GLY A 150 -29.16 -14.82 -4.96
CA GLY A 150 -28.65 -16.11 -5.43
C GLY A 150 -27.23 -16.02 -5.98
N ASP A 151 -26.98 -15.03 -6.83
CA ASP A 151 -25.66 -14.76 -7.41
C ASP A 151 -24.62 -14.38 -6.36
N LEU A 152 -24.98 -13.51 -5.42
CA LEU A 152 -24.08 -13.10 -4.33
C LEU A 152 -23.74 -14.28 -3.42
N GLN A 153 -24.71 -15.13 -3.08
CA GLN A 153 -24.45 -16.35 -2.33
C GLN A 153 -23.55 -17.32 -3.09
N GLN A 154 -23.75 -17.48 -4.41
CA GLN A 154 -22.88 -18.30 -5.24
C GLN A 154 -21.45 -17.76 -5.27
N ARG A 155 -21.27 -16.44 -5.46
CA ARG A 155 -19.97 -15.77 -5.43
C ARG A 155 -19.28 -15.93 -4.08
N LEU A 156 -20.01 -15.79 -2.97
CA LEU A 156 -19.46 -15.98 -1.63
C LEU A 156 -18.99 -17.43 -1.41
N ARG A 157 -19.77 -18.43 -1.86
CA ARG A 157 -19.35 -19.84 -1.82
C ARG A 157 -18.09 -20.09 -2.65
N LEU A 158 -18.00 -19.50 -3.85
CA LEU A 158 -16.82 -19.61 -4.71
C LEU A 158 -15.60 -18.93 -4.10
N ALA A 159 -15.76 -17.74 -3.52
CA ALA A 159 -14.70 -17.03 -2.82
C ALA A 159 -14.17 -17.84 -1.62
N HIS A 160 -15.06 -18.46 -0.84
CA HIS A 160 -14.66 -19.33 0.27
C HIS A 160 -13.92 -20.58 -0.19
N LYS A 161 -14.38 -21.21 -1.29
CA LYS A 161 -13.66 -22.33 -1.92
C LYS A 161 -12.27 -21.90 -2.40
N ALA A 162 -12.16 -20.75 -3.05
CA ALA A 162 -10.89 -20.21 -3.52
C ALA A 162 -9.94 -19.91 -2.35
N ARG A 163 -10.46 -19.33 -1.26
CA ARG A 163 -9.69 -19.09 -0.04
C ARG A 163 -9.15 -20.39 0.56
N ARG A 164 -9.99 -21.42 0.75
CA ARG A 164 -9.55 -22.73 1.25
C ARG A 164 -8.53 -23.40 0.32
N ALA A 165 -8.72 -23.29 -1.00
CA ALA A 165 -7.76 -23.81 -1.96
C ALA A 165 -6.40 -23.10 -1.83
N LYS A 166 -6.41 -21.78 -1.64
CA LYS A 166 -5.18 -20.99 -1.40
C LYS A 166 -4.54 -21.34 -0.06
N GLU A 167 -5.32 -21.48 1.01
CA GLU A 167 -4.82 -21.95 2.33
C GLU A 167 -4.11 -23.32 2.18
N HIS A 168 -4.72 -24.28 1.48
CA HIS A 168 -4.07 -25.57 1.21
C HIS A 168 -2.80 -25.47 0.35
N GLN A 169 -2.76 -24.56 -0.63
CA GLN A 169 -1.54 -24.31 -1.41
C GLN A 169 -0.42 -23.72 -0.53
N LEU A 170 -0.77 -22.76 0.34
CA LEU A 170 0.18 -22.17 1.28
C LEU A 170 0.68 -23.20 2.30
N ASP A 171 -0.19 -24.08 2.79
CA ASP A 171 0.21 -25.21 3.64
C ASP A 171 1.17 -26.17 2.91
N GLY A 172 0.92 -26.43 1.62
CA GLY A 172 1.82 -27.23 0.78
C GLY A 172 3.19 -26.58 0.60
N ILE A 173 3.23 -25.27 0.37
CA ILE A 173 4.48 -24.49 0.28
C ILE A 173 5.21 -24.51 1.62
N ARG A 174 4.51 -24.26 2.73
CA ARG A 174 5.06 -24.32 4.08
C ARG A 174 5.72 -25.66 4.34
N ARG A 175 5.03 -26.77 4.05
CA ARG A 175 5.60 -28.11 4.21
C ARG A 175 6.85 -28.32 3.35
N ALA A 176 6.83 -27.90 2.08
CA ALA A 176 8.00 -28.01 1.20
C ALA A 176 9.21 -27.20 1.71
N LEU A 177 8.98 -26.02 2.29
CA LEU A 177 10.03 -25.20 2.91
C LEU A 177 10.59 -25.86 4.17
N CYS A 178 9.74 -26.48 4.99
CA CYS A 178 10.18 -27.28 6.14
C CYS A 178 11.01 -28.51 5.71
N ASP A 179 10.54 -29.26 4.70
CA ASP A 179 11.26 -30.43 4.17
C ASP A 179 12.64 -30.06 3.60
N ALA A 180 12.75 -28.87 3.01
CA ALA A 180 14.00 -28.33 2.50
C ALA A 180 14.89 -27.68 3.58
N GLY A 181 14.46 -27.64 4.84
CA GLY A 181 15.22 -27.10 5.97
C GLY A 181 15.32 -25.58 5.99
N PHE A 182 14.47 -24.87 5.25
CA PHE A 182 14.44 -23.40 5.24
C PHE A 182 13.59 -22.81 6.38
N MET A 183 12.78 -23.62 7.05
CA MET A 183 11.87 -23.19 8.12
C MET A 183 11.57 -24.33 9.09
N GLU A 184 11.50 -24.05 10.39
CA GLU A 184 11.13 -25.05 11.41
C GLU A 184 9.60 -25.22 11.48
N GLU A 185 9.12 -26.40 11.88
CA GLU A 185 7.68 -26.73 11.89
C GLU A 185 6.87 -25.81 12.84
N ASP A 186 7.52 -25.33 13.91
CA ASP A 186 6.95 -24.50 14.97
C ASP A 186 7.32 -23.01 14.90
N ASP A 187 7.82 -22.50 13.76
CA ASP A 187 8.22 -21.09 13.64
C ASP A 187 7.01 -20.14 13.85
N PRO A 188 6.99 -19.32 14.92
CA PRO A 188 5.88 -18.43 15.24
C PRO A 188 5.74 -17.24 14.26
N TYR A 189 6.70 -17.00 13.37
CA TYR A 189 6.70 -15.89 12.40
C TYR A 189 6.24 -16.27 10.98
N GLY A 190 5.82 -17.52 10.75
CA GLY A 190 5.54 -18.10 9.42
C GLY A 190 4.44 -17.46 8.55
N HIS A 191 3.75 -16.42 9.01
CA HIS A 191 2.76 -15.69 8.18
C HIS A 191 3.20 -14.27 7.77
N ALA A 192 4.07 -13.61 8.54
CA ALA A 192 4.54 -12.26 8.22
C ALA A 192 5.73 -12.28 7.23
N ASP A 193 6.56 -13.32 7.28
CA ASP A 193 7.74 -13.44 6.41
C ASP A 193 7.51 -14.29 5.16
N LEU A 194 6.31 -14.88 4.97
CA LEU A 194 6.07 -15.73 3.81
C LEU A 194 6.16 -14.94 2.49
N ASP A 195 5.70 -13.68 2.48
CA ASP A 195 5.82 -12.80 1.31
C ASP A 195 7.29 -12.47 1.01
N GLU A 196 8.10 -12.27 2.05
CA GLU A 196 9.53 -12.02 1.94
C GLU A 196 10.29 -13.27 1.49
N VAL A 197 9.93 -14.46 2.00
CA VAL A 197 10.48 -15.74 1.56
C VAL A 197 10.08 -16.03 0.12
N ILE A 198 8.84 -15.76 -0.29
CA ILE A 198 8.40 -15.88 -1.69
C ILE A 198 9.19 -14.91 -2.58
N ARG A 199 9.44 -13.68 -2.11
CA ARG A 199 10.24 -12.68 -2.83
C ARG A 199 11.70 -13.15 -2.98
N GLN A 200 12.34 -13.56 -1.89
CA GLN A 200 13.72 -14.06 -1.89
C GLN A 200 13.86 -15.35 -2.73
N ALA A 201 12.91 -16.28 -2.61
CA ALA A 201 12.87 -17.47 -3.45
C ALA A 201 12.68 -17.10 -4.93
N GLY A 202 11.85 -16.10 -5.25
CA GLY A 202 11.71 -15.57 -6.60
C GLY A 202 13.02 -14.94 -7.14
N GLU A 203 13.76 -14.24 -6.28
CA GLU A 203 15.07 -13.65 -6.62
C GLU A 203 16.15 -14.71 -6.84
N LEU A 204 16.11 -15.81 -6.11
CA LEU A 204 17.04 -16.93 -6.26
C LEU A 204 16.69 -17.84 -7.45
N VAL A 205 15.41 -18.20 -7.59
CA VAL A 205 14.93 -19.13 -8.61
C VAL A 205 14.76 -18.45 -9.96
N GLY A 206 14.44 -17.16 -9.99
CA GLY A 206 14.23 -16.39 -11.22
C GLY A 206 15.41 -16.45 -12.20
N PRO A 207 16.66 -16.16 -11.77
CA PRO A 207 17.85 -16.35 -12.58
C PRO A 207 18.00 -17.79 -13.08
N MET A 208 17.84 -18.79 -12.20
CA MET A 208 17.97 -20.20 -12.57
C MET A 208 16.96 -20.61 -13.65
N LEU A 209 15.70 -20.16 -13.55
CA LEU A 209 14.68 -20.43 -14.56
C LEU A 209 15.02 -19.78 -15.91
N ARG A 210 15.62 -18.57 -15.91
CA ARG A 210 16.11 -17.92 -17.13
C ARG A 210 17.26 -18.69 -17.76
N GLU A 211 18.20 -19.18 -16.96
CA GLU A 211 19.32 -20.01 -17.45
C GLU A 211 18.81 -21.34 -18.03
N VAL A 212 17.87 -22.02 -17.37
CA VAL A 212 17.25 -23.24 -17.91
C VAL A 212 16.51 -22.97 -19.22
N ALA A 213 15.78 -21.86 -19.30
CA ALA A 213 15.12 -21.44 -20.54
C ALA A 213 16.13 -21.14 -21.66
N ALA A 214 17.24 -20.45 -21.33
CA ALA A 214 18.32 -20.17 -22.26
C ALA A 214 19.00 -21.46 -22.75
N ALA A 215 19.28 -22.41 -21.85
CA ALA A 215 19.85 -23.72 -22.18
C ALA A 215 18.92 -24.55 -23.08
N ARG A 216 17.60 -24.53 -22.83
CA ARG A 216 16.61 -25.19 -23.69
C ARG A 216 16.55 -24.55 -25.08
N LYS A 217 16.59 -23.23 -25.15
CA LYS A 217 16.65 -22.51 -26.42
C LYS A 217 17.93 -22.84 -27.19
N PHE A 218 19.08 -22.85 -26.52
CA PHE A 218 20.35 -23.23 -27.11
C PHE A 218 20.33 -24.67 -27.64
N ALA A 219 19.77 -25.62 -26.88
CA ALA A 219 19.60 -27.00 -27.35
C ALA A 219 18.73 -27.06 -28.63
N ALA A 220 17.63 -26.30 -28.68
CA ALA A 220 16.79 -26.24 -29.87
C ALA A 220 17.54 -25.67 -31.09
N GLU A 221 18.29 -24.57 -30.93
CA GLU A 221 19.09 -23.97 -32.01
C GLU A 221 20.21 -24.89 -32.50
N MET A 222 20.85 -25.63 -31.59
CA MET A 222 21.88 -26.61 -31.93
C MET A 222 21.36 -27.76 -32.79
N ARG A 223 20.07 -28.10 -32.67
CA ARG A 223 19.45 -29.18 -33.44
C ARG A 223 19.43 -28.89 -34.94
N ASP A 224 19.32 -27.62 -35.32
CA ASP A 224 19.24 -27.18 -36.71
C ASP A 224 20.63 -26.89 -37.33
N PHE A 225 21.70 -27.01 -36.55
CA PHE A 225 23.05 -26.78 -37.06
C PHE A 225 23.51 -27.97 -37.91
N CYS A 226 23.86 -27.70 -39.19
CA CYS A 226 24.32 -28.71 -40.14
C CYS A 226 25.67 -29.34 -39.70
N SER A 227 25.59 -30.38 -38.88
CA SER A 227 26.71 -31.24 -38.53
C SER A 227 26.80 -32.41 -39.53
N PRO A 228 27.96 -32.67 -40.15
CA PRO A 228 28.14 -33.74 -41.14
C PRO A 228 27.73 -35.16 -40.68
N HIS A 229 27.52 -35.36 -39.38
CA HIS A 229 27.13 -36.63 -38.78
C HIS A 229 25.98 -36.52 -37.76
N GLY A 230 25.21 -35.42 -37.76
CA GLY A 230 24.09 -35.25 -36.81
C GLY A 230 24.49 -35.06 -35.34
N VAL A 231 25.78 -34.94 -35.04
CA VAL A 231 26.33 -34.86 -33.67
C VAL A 231 25.71 -33.72 -32.85
N ALA A 232 25.38 -32.60 -33.51
CA ALA A 232 24.77 -31.45 -32.87
C ALA A 232 23.33 -31.75 -32.38
N ALA A 233 22.56 -32.51 -33.14
CA ALA A 233 21.21 -32.95 -32.76
C ALA A 233 21.26 -33.97 -31.61
N ASP A 234 22.17 -34.95 -31.67
CA ASP A 234 22.34 -35.94 -30.59
C ASP A 234 22.75 -35.27 -29.27
N TYR A 235 23.63 -34.27 -29.32
CA TYR A 235 24.03 -33.52 -28.13
C TYR A 235 22.87 -32.69 -27.55
N ALA A 236 22.09 -32.03 -28.41
CA ALA A 236 20.90 -31.29 -28.01
C ALA A 236 19.87 -32.20 -27.31
N ASP A 237 19.59 -33.38 -27.87
CA ASP A 237 18.63 -34.32 -27.32
C ASP A 237 19.09 -34.86 -25.95
N ARG A 238 20.38 -35.21 -25.80
CA ARG A 238 20.96 -35.64 -24.51
C ARG A 238 20.94 -34.53 -23.44
N LEU A 239 21.13 -33.26 -23.85
CA LEU A 239 21.06 -32.12 -22.94
C LEU A 239 19.63 -31.90 -22.45
N LEU A 240 18.63 -31.99 -23.34
CA LEU A 240 17.21 -31.92 -22.97
C LEU A 240 16.83 -33.06 -22.00
N GLU A 241 17.24 -34.28 -22.30
CA GLU A 241 16.99 -35.45 -21.44
C GLU A 241 17.62 -35.29 -20.06
N ALA A 242 18.85 -34.77 -19.97
CA ALA A 242 19.51 -34.49 -18.69
C ALA A 242 18.74 -33.44 -17.87
N MET A 243 18.25 -32.37 -18.50
CA MET A 243 17.44 -31.35 -17.81
C MET A 243 16.09 -31.91 -17.35
N ASP A 244 15.46 -32.80 -18.11
CA ASP A 244 14.19 -33.42 -17.73
C ASP A 244 14.37 -34.42 -16.56
N ARG A 245 15.44 -35.23 -16.56
CA ARG A 245 15.78 -36.10 -15.42
C ARG A 245 16.04 -35.30 -14.13
N ALA A 246 16.77 -34.18 -14.25
CA ALA A 246 17.01 -33.28 -13.13
C ALA A 246 15.70 -32.69 -12.57
N LYS A 247 14.76 -32.31 -13.45
CA LYS A 247 13.43 -31.81 -13.05
C LYS A 247 12.61 -32.86 -12.29
N GLU A 248 12.76 -34.14 -12.63
CA GLU A 248 12.07 -35.24 -11.97
C GLU A 248 12.72 -35.67 -10.64
N GLY A 249 13.82 -35.02 -10.23
CA GLY A 249 14.59 -35.42 -9.05
C GLY A 249 15.30 -36.77 -9.22
N ARG A 250 15.46 -37.24 -10.46
CA ARG A 250 16.15 -38.48 -10.81
C ARG A 250 17.61 -38.15 -11.18
N ALA A 251 18.39 -37.76 -10.17
CA ALA A 251 19.82 -37.55 -10.31
C ALA A 251 20.59 -38.87 -10.28
#